data_AF-A0AAU9SNB5-F1
#
_entry.id   AF-A0AAU9SNB5-F1
#
_cell.length_a   1.000
_cell.length_b   1.000
_cell.length_c   1.000
_cell.angle_alpha   90.00
_cell.angle_beta   90.00
_cell.angle_gamma   90.00
#
_symmetry.space_group_name_H-M   'P 1'
#
loop_
_entity.id
_entity.type
_entity.pdbx_description
1 polymer ?
#
loop_
_entity_poly.entity_id
_entity_poly.type
_entity_poly.pdbx_seq_one_letter_code
_entity_poly.pdbx_strand_id
1 'polypeptide(L)'
;VLYNYSRCEPVPLLRNITSLSADFTDYRWELLPVFLESCPNLKSLSLGFSKSRGEQPESISLGPHCFLQRLEYVEIVKPMGDDEAEMGLVSYFLKNSTILKKLTLFLFPERKNEESLFLRELLTIPRLSSSCQVVVSDYRF
;
A
#
# COMPACT_ATOMS: atom_id res chain seq x y z
N VAL A 1 -6.02 14.34 10.17
CA VAL A 1 -7.39 14.91 10.25
C VAL A 1 -8.03 14.99 8.86
N LEU A 2 -8.03 13.90 8.09
CA LEU A 2 -8.68 13.82 6.77
C LEU A 2 -9.91 12.88 6.76
N TYR A 3 -10.04 12.05 7.79
CA TYR A 3 -11.03 10.98 7.87
C TYR A 3 -12.49 11.48 7.99
N ASN A 4 -12.74 12.61 8.65
CA ASN A 4 -14.10 13.14 8.79
C ASN A 4 -14.59 13.95 7.57
N TYR A 5 -13.73 14.29 6.61
CA TYR A 5 -14.10 15.14 5.47
C TYR A 5 -14.60 14.35 4.24
N SER A 6 -14.22 13.08 4.09
CA SER A 6 -14.56 12.30 2.89
C SER A 6 -16.02 11.90 2.76
N ARG A 7 -16.84 12.05 3.82
CA ARG A 7 -18.29 11.80 3.75
C ARG A 7 -19.11 13.04 3.39
N CYS A 8 -18.50 14.23 3.32
CA CYS A 8 -19.25 15.48 3.11
C CYS A 8 -18.73 16.36 1.97
N GLU A 9 -17.47 16.26 1.54
CA GLU A 9 -16.93 17.08 0.44
C GLU A 9 -15.90 16.31 -0.42
N PRO A 10 -15.81 16.61 -1.74
CA PRO A 10 -14.79 16.03 -2.60
C PRO A 10 -13.39 16.43 -2.11
N VAL A 11 -12.48 15.45 -2.03
CA VAL A 11 -11.10 15.70 -1.62
C VAL A 11 -10.44 16.67 -2.63
N PRO A 12 -9.79 17.75 -2.18
CA PRO A 12 -9.20 18.73 -3.08
C PRO A 12 -8.08 18.10 -3.91
N LEU A 13 -7.93 18.55 -5.16
CA LEU A 13 -6.82 18.13 -6.02
C LEU A 13 -5.50 18.74 -5.55
N LEU A 14 -4.62 17.88 -5.01
CA LEU A 14 -3.31 18.23 -4.47
C LEU A 14 -2.21 18.02 -5.53
N ARG A 15 -2.25 18.81 -6.60
CA ARG A 15 -1.32 18.67 -7.75
C ARG A 15 0.16 18.87 -7.40
N ASN A 16 0.45 19.54 -6.30
CA ASN A 16 1.84 19.82 -5.89
C ASN A 16 2.46 18.67 -5.07
N ILE A 17 1.67 17.65 -4.71
CA ILE A 17 2.16 16.52 -3.92
C ILE A 17 2.81 15.50 -4.85
N THR A 18 4.10 15.30 -4.65
CA THR A 18 4.90 14.27 -5.33
C THR A 18 5.29 13.12 -4.41
N SER A 19 5.19 13.31 -3.10
CA SER A 19 5.47 12.29 -2.10
C SER A 19 4.42 12.34 -0.99
N LEU A 20 3.92 11.18 -0.58
CA LEU A 20 2.90 11.04 0.45
C LEU A 20 3.32 9.96 1.44
N SER A 21 3.13 10.24 2.73
CA SER A 21 3.20 9.25 3.80
C SER A 21 1.84 9.18 4.46
N ALA A 22 1.32 7.97 4.68
CA ALA A 22 0.02 7.74 5.26
C ALA A 22 0.06 6.56 6.24
N ASP A 23 -0.43 6.79 7.45
CA ASP A 23 -0.66 5.76 8.45
C ASP A 23 -2.14 5.41 8.51
N PHE A 24 -2.44 4.13 8.38
CA PHE A 24 -3.78 3.57 8.49
C PHE A 24 -3.91 2.80 9.81
N THR A 25 -5.00 3.07 10.53
CA THR A 25 -5.45 2.25 11.65
C THR A 25 -6.53 1.29 11.16
N ASP A 26 -6.60 0.11 11.77
CA ASP A 26 -7.69 -0.86 11.60
C ASP A 26 -7.89 -1.28 10.15
N TYR A 27 -6.76 -1.38 9.45
CA TYR A 27 -6.70 -1.76 8.04
C TYR A 27 -7.48 -0.86 7.10
N ARG A 28 -7.96 0.33 7.49
CA ARG A 28 -8.82 1.22 6.68
C ARG A 28 -8.12 1.89 5.49
N TRP A 29 -7.34 1.15 4.73
CA TRP A 29 -6.71 1.57 3.49
C TRP A 29 -7.70 1.59 2.31
N GLU A 30 -8.97 1.31 2.51
CA GLU A 30 -10.07 1.57 1.55
C GLU A 30 -10.06 3.00 0.97
N LEU A 31 -9.56 3.96 1.75
CA LEU A 31 -9.46 5.35 1.33
C LEU A 31 -8.23 5.64 0.46
N LEU A 32 -7.31 4.69 0.34
CA LEU A 32 -6.08 4.84 -0.42
C LEU A 32 -6.35 5.25 -1.87
N PRO A 33 -7.24 4.60 -2.64
CA PRO A 33 -7.56 5.04 -4.00
C PRO A 33 -7.99 6.51 -4.08
N VAL A 34 -8.83 6.97 -3.14
CA VAL A 34 -9.31 8.36 -3.09
C VAL A 34 -8.14 9.33 -2.88
N PHE A 35 -7.20 9.00 -2.00
CA PHE A 35 -6.01 9.83 -1.79
C PHE A 35 -5.08 9.84 -3.00
N LEU A 36 -4.95 8.70 -3.69
CA LEU A 36 -4.12 8.59 -4.91
C LEU A 36 -4.71 9.40 -6.06
N GLU A 37 -6.03 9.37 -6.26
CA GLU A 37 -6.74 10.19 -7.25
C GLU A 37 -6.60 11.69 -6.97
N SER A 38 -6.58 12.06 -5.69
CA SER A 38 -6.42 13.45 -5.26
C SER A 38 -4.99 13.98 -5.47
N CYS A 39 -3.99 13.09 -5.63
CA CYS A 39 -2.59 13.45 -5.78
C CYS A 39 -2.05 12.99 -7.16
N PRO A 40 -2.48 13.61 -8.28
CA PRO A 40 -2.19 13.10 -9.63
C PRO A 40 -0.70 13.13 -10.01
N ASN A 41 0.15 13.86 -9.27
CA ASN A 41 1.59 13.94 -9.48
C ASN A 41 2.42 13.11 -8.50
N LEU A 42 1.76 12.25 -7.71
CA LEU A 42 2.42 11.41 -6.73
C LEU A 42 3.39 10.43 -7.38
N LYS A 43 4.62 10.43 -6.90
CA LYS A 43 5.72 9.55 -7.32
C LYS A 43 6.16 8.58 -6.25
N SER A 44 6.08 8.98 -4.99
CA SER A 44 6.54 8.18 -3.87
C SER A 44 5.45 8.05 -2.81
N LEU A 45 5.15 6.83 -2.40
CA LEU A 45 4.17 6.53 -1.38
C LEU A 45 4.80 5.70 -0.26
N SER A 46 4.60 6.15 0.98
CA SER A 46 5.01 5.46 2.19
C SER A 46 3.76 5.14 3.02
N LEU A 47 3.60 3.88 3.40
CA LEU A 47 2.42 3.37 4.11
C LEU A 47 2.82 2.72 5.42
N GLY A 48 2.08 3.05 6.48
CA GLY A 48 2.18 2.38 7.77
C GLY A 48 0.83 1.84 8.22
N PHE A 49 0.85 0.67 8.86
CA PHE A 49 -0.36 0.01 9.35
C PHE A 49 -0.31 -0.23 10.86
N SER A 50 -1.43 -0.03 11.53
CA SER A 50 -1.57 -0.31 12.96
C SER A 50 -2.95 -0.85 13.28
N LYS A 51 -3.03 -1.67 14.33
CA LYS A 51 -4.27 -2.28 14.79
C LYS A 51 -4.68 -1.67 16.12
N SER A 52 -5.92 -1.17 16.23
CA SER A 52 -6.51 -0.79 17.51
C SER A 52 -6.99 -2.04 18.26
N ARG A 53 -7.07 -1.97 19.59
CA ARG A 53 -7.61 -3.09 20.39
C ARG A 53 -9.13 -3.13 20.20
N GLY A 54 -9.63 -4.24 19.65
CA GLY A 54 -11.06 -4.58 19.68
C GLY A 54 -11.79 -4.51 18.34
N GLU A 55 -11.15 -4.02 17.27
CA GLU A 55 -11.75 -4.01 15.93
C GLU A 55 -11.24 -5.21 15.10
N GLN A 56 -12.18 -5.94 14.51
CA GLN A 56 -11.89 -7.00 13.54
C GLN A 56 -11.68 -6.34 12.18
N PRO A 57 -10.67 -6.75 11.40
CA PRO A 57 -10.54 -6.31 10.02
C PRO A 57 -11.80 -6.74 9.26
N GLU A 58 -12.58 -5.78 8.77
CA GLU A 58 -13.54 -6.09 7.71
C GLU A 58 -12.75 -6.46 6.45
N SER A 59 -13.30 -7.34 5.62
CA SER A 59 -12.65 -7.75 4.37
C SER A 59 -12.62 -6.56 3.42
N ILE A 60 -11.45 -5.95 3.25
CA ILE A 60 -11.31 -4.73 2.46
C ILE A 60 -11.01 -5.09 1.01
N SER A 61 -11.80 -4.55 0.09
CA SER A 61 -11.55 -4.65 -1.35
C SER A 61 -11.05 -3.31 -1.88
N LEU A 62 -9.86 -3.27 -2.49
CA LEU A 62 -9.43 -2.11 -3.29
C LEU A 62 -10.37 -1.98 -4.48
N GLY A 63 -11.07 -0.85 -4.55
CA GLY A 63 -11.83 -0.48 -5.74
C GLY A 63 -10.91 -0.45 -6.98
N PRO A 64 -11.44 -0.77 -8.18
CA PRO A 64 -10.60 -1.45 -9.17
C PRO A 64 -9.84 -0.54 -10.15
N HIS A 65 -9.79 0.79 -9.98
CA HIS A 65 -9.70 1.63 -11.20
C HIS A 65 -8.77 2.85 -11.21
N CYS A 66 -7.98 3.14 -10.17
CA CYS A 66 -7.02 4.25 -10.29
C CYS A 66 -5.68 3.76 -10.87
N PHE A 67 -5.44 4.02 -12.15
CA PHE A 67 -4.13 3.85 -12.78
C PHE A 67 -3.10 4.74 -12.08
N LEU A 68 -2.05 4.13 -11.55
CA LEU A 68 -1.01 4.80 -10.77
C LEU A 68 0.08 5.35 -11.70
N GLN A 69 -0.34 6.18 -12.66
CA GLN A 69 0.46 6.55 -13.85
C GLN A 69 1.81 7.20 -13.53
N ARG A 70 1.98 7.76 -12.34
CA ARG A 70 3.17 8.50 -11.93
C ARG A 70 3.89 7.88 -10.74
N LEU A 71 3.37 6.80 -10.18
CA LEU A 71 3.89 6.20 -8.97
C LEU A 71 5.13 5.34 -9.28
N GLU A 72 6.29 5.83 -8.86
CA GLU A 72 7.60 5.24 -9.11
C GLU A 72 8.08 4.40 -7.90
N TYR A 73 7.71 4.78 -6.68
CA TYR A 73 8.20 4.17 -5.44
C TYR A 73 7.07 3.92 -4.43
N VAL A 74 7.03 2.71 -3.89
CA VAL A 74 6.12 2.33 -2.79
C VAL A 74 6.92 1.69 -1.67
N GLU A 75 6.63 2.09 -0.44
CA GLU A 75 7.22 1.52 0.76
C GLU A 75 6.13 1.23 1.81
N ILE A 76 5.99 -0.03 2.20
CA ILE A 76 5.13 -0.43 3.33
C ILE A 76 6.02 -0.49 4.56
N VAL A 77 6.26 0.66 5.17
CA VAL A 77 7.23 0.89 6.25
C VAL A 77 6.85 0.11 7.50
N LYS A 78 5.55 0.10 7.82
CA LYS A 78 5.03 -0.64 8.97
C LYS A 78 4.09 -1.75 8.49
N PRO A 79 4.48 -3.03 8.62
CA PRO A 79 3.72 -4.16 8.12
C PRO A 79 2.32 -4.26 8.72
N MET A 80 1.41 -4.90 7.97
CA MET A 80 0.03 -5.14 8.38
C MET A 80 -0.10 -6.21 9.46
N GLY A 81 0.83 -7.17 9.49
CA GLY A 81 0.72 -8.36 10.34
C GLY A 81 -0.32 -9.38 9.85
N ASP A 82 -0.96 -9.10 8.71
CA ASP A 82 -1.96 -9.95 8.06
C ASP A 82 -1.49 -10.20 6.62
N ASP A 83 -1.16 -11.45 6.31
CA ASP A 83 -0.53 -11.81 5.04
C ASP A 83 -1.47 -11.61 3.85
N GLU A 84 -2.76 -11.94 3.99
CA GLU A 84 -3.74 -11.84 2.91
C GLU A 84 -3.98 -10.38 2.52
N ALA A 85 -4.19 -9.50 3.50
CA ALA A 85 -4.38 -8.07 3.25
C ALA A 85 -3.11 -7.42 2.68
N GLU A 86 -1.93 -7.79 3.19
CA GLU A 86 -0.65 -7.26 2.73
C GLU A 86 -0.38 -7.70 1.27
N MET A 87 -0.65 -8.97 0.95
CA MET A 87 -0.55 -9.50 -0.41
C MET A 87 -1.56 -8.86 -1.36
N GLY A 88 -2.80 -8.61 -0.91
CA GLY A 88 -3.80 -7.87 -1.66
C GLY A 88 -3.33 -6.47 -2.05
N LEU A 89 -2.74 -5.74 -1.10
CA LEU A 89 -2.22 -4.39 -1.33
C LEU A 89 -1.00 -4.39 -2.28
N VAL A 90 -0.09 -5.34 -2.10
CA VAL A 90 1.08 -5.50 -3.00
C VAL A 90 0.64 -5.82 -4.41
N SER A 91 -0.29 -6.77 -4.55
CA SER A 91 -0.90 -7.17 -5.81
C SER A 91 -1.49 -5.97 -6.55
N TYR A 92 -2.19 -5.10 -5.83
CA TYR A 92 -2.74 -3.87 -6.40
C TYR A 92 -1.66 -2.95 -6.96
N PHE A 93 -0.58 -2.65 -6.23
CA PHE A 93 0.46 -1.75 -6.75
C PHE A 93 1.18 -2.32 -7.97
N LEU A 94 1.53 -3.61 -7.93
CA LEU A 94 2.22 -4.30 -9.02
C LEU A 94 1.35 -4.39 -10.29
N LYS A 95 0.03 -4.50 -10.13
CA LYS A 95 -0.95 -4.61 -11.23
C LYS A 95 -1.48 -3.27 -11.74
N ASN A 96 -1.23 -2.14 -11.06
CA ASN A 96 -1.81 -0.84 -11.45
C ASN A 96 -0.78 0.24 -11.80
N SER A 97 0.53 0.02 -11.57
CA SER A 97 1.59 0.95 -11.99
C SER A 97 2.49 0.34 -13.06
N THR A 98 2.48 0.95 -14.25
CA THR A 98 3.34 0.57 -15.38
C THR A 98 4.76 1.09 -15.27
N ILE A 99 5.01 2.08 -14.40
CA ILE A 99 6.32 2.73 -14.24
C ILE A 99 6.94 2.51 -12.87
N LEU A 100 6.34 1.65 -12.04
CA LEU A 100 6.85 1.35 -10.70
C LEU A 100 8.29 0.84 -10.79
N LYS A 101 9.20 1.48 -10.07
CA LYS A 101 10.63 1.14 -10.04
C LYS A 101 10.96 0.27 -8.84
N LYS A 102 10.37 0.56 -7.69
CA LYS A 102 10.63 -0.17 -6.45
C LYS A 102 9.38 -0.26 -5.58
N LEU A 103 9.15 -1.45 -5.04
CA LEU A 103 8.22 -1.72 -3.95
C LEU A 103 9.02 -2.32 -2.80
N THR A 104 8.98 -1.71 -1.62
CA THR A 104 9.67 -2.21 -0.41
C THR A 104 8.66 -2.62 0.65
N LEU A 105 8.87 -3.81 1.21
CA LEU A 105 8.06 -4.43 2.25
C LEU A 105 8.93 -4.70 3.46
N PHE A 106 8.41 -4.38 4.64
CA PHE A 106 9.04 -4.75 5.89
C PHE A 106 8.27 -5.91 6.52
N LEU A 107 8.96 -6.96 6.95
CA LEU A 107 8.36 -8.11 7.64
C LEU A 107 8.67 -8.06 9.14
N PHE A 108 7.68 -8.45 9.93
CA PHE A 108 7.87 -8.63 11.37
C PHE A 108 8.84 -9.80 11.63
N PRO A 109 9.80 -9.68 12.57
CA PRO A 109 10.74 -10.76 12.88
C PRO A 109 10.07 -12.10 13.21
N GLU A 110 8.87 -12.05 13.79
CA GLU A 110 8.06 -13.20 14.16
C GLU A 110 7.60 -14.01 12.92
N ARG A 111 7.48 -13.36 11.75
CA ARG A 111 7.05 -13.97 10.48
C ARG A 111 8.20 -14.65 9.71
N LYS A 112 9.43 -14.73 10.25
CA LYS A 112 10.58 -15.36 9.57
C LYS A 112 10.36 -16.81 9.18
N ASN A 113 9.58 -17.57 9.96
CA ASN A 113 9.28 -18.96 9.65
C ASN A 113 8.33 -19.10 8.44
N GLU A 114 7.49 -18.09 8.20
CA GLU A 114 6.48 -18.05 7.14
C GLU A 114 6.94 -17.25 5.92
N GLU A 115 8.05 -16.51 6.04
CA GLU A 115 8.66 -15.68 4.99
C GLU A 115 8.81 -16.43 3.66
N SER A 116 9.19 -17.71 3.70
CA SER A 116 9.37 -18.51 2.49
C SER A 116 8.07 -18.72 1.69
N LEU A 117 6.92 -18.82 2.35
CA LEU A 117 5.62 -18.97 1.70
C LEU A 117 5.14 -17.63 1.13
N PHE A 118 5.25 -16.58 1.93
CA PHE A 118 4.94 -15.21 1.52
C PHE A 118 5.74 -14.80 0.27
N LEU A 119 7.05 -15.04 0.27
CA LEU A 119 7.92 -14.75 -0.89
C LEU A 119 7.54 -15.57 -2.13
N ARG A 120 7.15 -16.83 -1.96
CA ARG A 120 6.70 -17.67 -3.08
C ARG A 120 5.43 -17.10 -3.71
N GLU A 121 4.47 -16.72 -2.89
CA GLU A 121 3.22 -16.14 -3.36
C GLU A 121 3.47 -14.77 -4.03
N LEU A 122 4.33 -13.94 -3.46
CA LEU A 122 4.76 -12.65 -4.02
C LEU A 122 5.33 -12.78 -5.43
N LEU A 123 6.11 -13.84 -5.69
CA LEU A 123 6.68 -14.11 -7.01
C LEU A 123 5.63 -14.50 -8.06
N THR A 124 4.44 -14.95 -7.66
CA THR A 124 3.35 -15.30 -8.59
C THR A 124 2.57 -14.09 -9.08
N ILE A 125 2.73 -12.93 -8.43
CA ILE A 125 1.98 -11.73 -8.76
C ILE A 125 2.50 -11.15 -10.09
N PRO A 126 1.62 -10.95 -11.10
CA PRO A 126 2.02 -10.31 -12.33
C PRO A 126 2.34 -8.84 -12.10
N ARG A 127 3.42 -8.37 -12.74
CA ARG A 127 3.90 -6.99 -12.65
C ARG A 127 3.69 -6.28 -13.97
N LEU A 128 3.02 -5.13 -13.94
CA LEU A 128 2.90 -4.28 -15.13
C LEU A 128 4.23 -3.62 -15.51
N SER A 129 4.98 -3.15 -14.51
CA SER A 129 6.35 -2.66 -14.72
C SER A 129 7.34 -3.83 -14.67
N SER A 130 7.96 -4.13 -15.81
CA SER A 130 9.06 -5.11 -15.90
C SER A 130 10.32 -4.68 -15.15
N SER A 131 10.48 -3.37 -14.90
CA SER A 131 11.61 -2.80 -14.18
C SER A 131 11.45 -2.79 -12.66
N CYS A 132 10.25 -3.11 -12.16
CA CYS A 132 9.95 -3.02 -10.73
C CYS A 132 10.73 -4.04 -9.92
N GLN A 133 11.56 -3.55 -9.00
CA GLN A 133 12.23 -4.34 -7.98
C GLN A 133 11.32 -4.45 -6.75
N VAL A 134 11.03 -5.67 -6.32
CA VAL A 134 10.35 -5.91 -5.04
C VAL A 134 11.40 -6.30 -4.02
N VAL A 135 11.49 -5.55 -2.93
CA VAL A 135 12.49 -5.72 -1.88
C VAL A 135 11.77 -6.02 -0.58
N VAL A 136 12.18 -7.09 0.09
CA VAL A 136 11.71 -7.47 1.41
C VAL A 136 12.82 -7.19 2.42
N SER A 137 12.49 -6.65 3.58
CA SER A 137 13.43 -6.23 4.61
C SER A 137 12.88 -6.53 6.00
N ASP A 138 13.76 -6.62 6.99
CA ASP A 138 13.37 -6.79 8.40
C ASP A 138 12.79 -5.48 8.95
N TYR A 139 11.59 -5.53 9.53
CA TYR A 139 11.05 -4.42 10.32
C TYR A 139 11.90 -4.21 11.58
N ARG A 140 12.31 -2.97 11.83
CA ARG A 140 13.09 -2.59 13.02
C ARG A 140 12.25 -1.70 13.93
N PHE A 141 12.23 -2.04 15.22
CA PHE A 141 11.53 -1.30 16.28
C PHE A 141 12.19 0.05 16.58
#